data_AF-A0A941X7J2-F1
#
_entry.id   AF-A0A941X7J2-F1
#
_cell.length_a   1.000
_cell.length_b   1.000
_cell.length_c   1.000
_cell.angle_alpha   90.00
_cell.angle_beta   90.00
_cell.angle_gamma   90.00
#
_symmetry.space_group_name_H-M   'P 1'
#
loop_
_entity.id
_entity.type
_entity.pdbx_description
1 polymer ?
#
loop_
_entity_poly.entity_id
_entity_poly.type
_entity_poly.pdbx_seq_one_letter_code
_entity_poly.pdbx_strand_id
1 'polypeptide(L)'
;MSENENNQYRLLSPWAYVGYGILFTLPVIGWILAIVFALNDDNLNRRNFARGYWCGVLVAVIVAVILSIVGMVMGVSIMDGFSSYQYNYRY
;
A
#
# COMPACT_ATOMS: atom_id res chain seq x y z
N MET A 1 -31.83 18.45 -8.88
CA MET A 1 -30.51 18.19 -8.30
C MET A 1 -30.31 19.20 -7.18
N SER A 2 -30.19 18.74 -5.94
CA SER A 2 -29.90 19.65 -4.82
C SER A 2 -28.42 20.06 -4.86
N GLU A 3 -28.08 21.24 -4.34
CA GLU A 3 -26.70 21.75 -4.33
C GLU A 3 -25.71 20.78 -3.64
N ASN A 4 -26.21 20.03 -2.65
CA ASN A 4 -25.46 18.99 -1.93
C ASN A 4 -25.07 17.83 -2.86
N GLU A 5 -25.94 17.42 -3.78
CA GLU A 5 -25.64 16.35 -4.74
C GLU A 5 -24.57 16.81 -5.74
N ASN A 6 -24.63 18.05 -6.21
CA ASN A 6 -23.61 18.60 -7.11
C ASN A 6 -22.22 18.62 -6.47
N ASN A 7 -22.13 18.92 -5.18
CA ASN A 7 -20.86 18.90 -4.45
C ASN A 7 -20.32 17.47 -4.22
N GLN A 8 -21.21 16.50 -3.99
CA GLN A 8 -20.80 15.09 -3.79
C GLN A 8 -20.12 14.49 -5.02
N TYR A 9 -20.59 14.84 -6.22
CA TYR A 9 -20.03 14.36 -7.49
C TYR A 9 -18.99 15.29 -8.10
N ARG A 10 -18.53 16.30 -7.36
CA ARG A 10 -17.52 17.23 -7.86
C ARG A 10 -16.22 16.49 -8.14
N LEU A 11 -15.76 16.57 -9.39
CA LEU A 11 -14.53 15.95 -9.84
C LEU A 11 -13.31 16.53 -9.12
N LEU A 12 -12.33 15.68 -8.79
CA LEU A 12 -11.01 16.16 -8.39
C LEU A 12 -10.18 16.49 -9.63
N SER A 13 -9.41 17.57 -9.52
CA SER A 13 -8.31 17.82 -10.46
C SER A 13 -7.28 16.69 -10.40
N PRO A 14 -6.64 16.32 -11.52
CA PRO A 14 -5.52 15.37 -11.54
C PRO A 14 -4.44 15.69 -10.50
N TRP A 15 -4.08 16.96 -10.33
CA TRP A 15 -3.10 17.41 -9.34
C TRP A 15 -3.56 17.21 -7.89
N ALA A 16 -4.86 17.25 -7.65
CA ALA A 16 -5.39 16.94 -6.32
C ALA A 16 -5.16 15.47 -5.98
N TYR A 17 -5.36 14.54 -6.92
CA TYR A 17 -5.05 13.12 -6.69
C TYR A 17 -3.57 12.89 -6.42
N VAL A 18 -2.68 13.58 -7.13
CA VAL A 18 -1.23 13.50 -6.87
C VAL A 18 -0.93 14.02 -5.46
N GLY A 19 -1.48 15.17 -5.08
CA GLY A 19 -1.33 15.73 -3.74
C GLY A 19 -1.84 14.81 -2.64
N TYR A 20 -3.03 14.21 -2.80
CA TYR A 20 -3.55 13.22 -1.86
C TYR A 20 -2.71 11.95 -1.85
N GLY A 21 -2.19 11.51 -2.99
CA GLY A 21 -1.28 10.37 -3.08
C GLY A 21 -0.04 10.57 -2.22
N ILE A 22 0.63 11.72 -2.35
CA ILE A 22 1.80 12.08 -1.51
C ILE A 22 1.39 12.26 -0.05
N LEU A 23 0.24 12.89 0.22
CA LEU A 23 -0.24 13.08 1.58
C LEU A 23 -0.46 11.73 2.27
N PHE A 24 -1.06 10.76 1.59
CA PHE A 24 -1.40 9.46 2.17
C PHE A 24 -0.18 8.56 2.37
N THR A 25 0.91 8.77 1.62
CA THR A 25 2.16 8.03 1.86
C THR A 25 2.91 8.51 3.11
N LEU A 26 2.61 9.70 3.62
CA LEU A 26 3.21 10.18 4.86
C LEU A 26 2.75 9.33 6.06
N PRO A 27 3.68 8.85 6.90
CA PRO A 27 3.33 8.09 8.08
C PRO A 27 2.59 8.97 9.10
N VAL A 28 1.78 8.34 9.95
CA VAL A 28 0.98 8.96 11.01
C VAL A 28 -0.05 9.96 10.47
N ILE A 29 0.35 11.16 10.07
CA ILE A 29 -0.55 12.24 9.64
C ILE A 29 -1.29 11.84 8.36
N GLY A 30 -0.56 11.33 7.37
CA GLY A 30 -1.14 10.91 6.09
C GLY A 30 -2.16 9.80 6.26
N TRP A 31 -1.85 8.83 7.12
CA TRP A 31 -2.73 7.69 7.40
C TRP A 31 -3.97 8.11 8.20
N ILE A 32 -3.85 9.00 9.19
CA ILE A 32 -5.00 9.54 9.91
C ILE A 32 -5.94 10.24 8.93
N LEU A 33 -5.41 11.12 8.05
CA LEU A 33 -6.22 11.82 7.06
C LEU A 33 -6.83 10.85 6.03
N ALA A 34 -6.09 9.83 5.59
CA ALA A 34 -6.60 8.80 4.70
C ALA A 34 -7.76 8.01 5.33
N ILE A 35 -7.71 7.72 6.64
CA ILE A 35 -8.82 7.08 7.37
C ILE A 35 -10.03 8.03 7.42
N VAL A 36 -9.82 9.28 7.84
CA VAL A 36 -10.89 10.28 7.95
C VAL A 36 -11.61 10.45 6.61
N PHE A 37 -10.85 10.61 5.52
CA PHE A 37 -11.43 10.75 4.17
C PHE A 37 -12.08 9.46 3.65
N ALA A 38 -11.63 8.27 4.06
CA ALA A 38 -12.28 7.02 3.67
C ALA A 38 -13.64 6.81 4.36
N LEU A 39 -13.79 7.31 5.58
CA LEU A 39 -14.97 7.10 6.43
C LEU A 39 -16.03 8.20 6.26
N ASN A 40 -15.63 9.47 6.28
CA ASN A 40 -16.57 10.58 6.46
C ASN A 40 -16.27 11.76 5.52
N ASP A 41 -16.26 11.49 4.22
CA ASP A 41 -16.05 12.52 3.21
C ASP A 41 -17.27 12.68 2.30
N ASP A 42 -17.69 13.93 2.11
CA ASP A 42 -18.82 14.31 1.27
C ASP A 42 -18.49 14.23 -0.23
N ASN A 43 -17.23 14.40 -0.61
CA ASN A 43 -16.82 14.23 -1.99
C ASN A 43 -16.60 12.74 -2.27
N LEU A 44 -17.53 12.14 -3.01
CA LEU A 44 -17.54 10.71 -3.28
C LEU A 44 -16.24 10.25 -3.95
N ASN A 45 -15.69 11.09 -4.81
CA ASN A 45 -14.49 10.78 -5.56
C ASN A 45 -13.23 10.78 -4.68
N ARG A 46 -13.10 11.74 -3.74
CA ARG A 46 -12.02 11.73 -2.73
C ARG A 46 -12.15 10.55 -1.77
N ARG A 47 -13.37 10.24 -1.35
CA ARG A 47 -13.67 9.08 -0.50
C ARG A 47 -13.27 7.77 -1.15
N ASN A 48 -13.67 7.58 -2.41
CA ASN A 48 -13.32 6.38 -3.18
C ASN A 48 -11.81 6.28 -3.40
N PHE A 49 -11.14 7.39 -3.63
CA PHE A 49 -9.67 7.42 -3.72
C PHE A 49 -9.01 6.98 -2.41
N ALA A 50 -9.46 7.49 -1.26
CA ALA A 50 -8.93 7.08 0.04
C ALA A 50 -9.18 5.59 0.35
N ARG A 51 -10.36 5.05 0.00
CA ARG A 51 -10.66 3.61 0.12
C ARG A 51 -9.80 2.76 -0.81
N GLY A 52 -9.62 3.22 -2.05
CA GLY A 52 -8.73 2.59 -3.02
C GLY A 52 -7.28 2.57 -2.56
N TYR A 53 -6.82 3.64 -1.91
CA TYR A 53 -5.49 3.69 -1.28
C TYR A 53 -5.33 2.59 -0.23
N TRP A 54 -6.29 2.44 0.69
CA TRP A 54 -6.26 1.36 1.70
C TRP A 54 -6.29 -0.04 1.09
N CYS A 55 -7.08 -0.25 0.02
CA CYS A 55 -7.06 -1.50 -0.74
C CYS A 55 -5.67 -1.75 -1.37
N GLY A 56 -5.05 -0.72 -1.95
CA GLY A 56 -3.69 -0.79 -2.49
C GLY A 56 -2.64 -1.12 -1.43
N VAL A 57 -2.73 -0.53 -0.23
CA VAL A 57 -1.88 -0.86 0.91
C VAL A 57 -2.02 -2.34 1.30
N LEU A 58 -3.26 -2.84 1.37
CA LEU A 58 -3.52 -4.25 1.68
C LEU A 58 -2.89 -5.18 0.63
N VAL A 59 -3.06 -4.87 -0.65
CA VAL A 59 -2.42 -5.65 -1.75
C VAL A 59 -0.90 -5.61 -1.63
N ALA A 60 -0.31 -4.43 -1.36
CA ALA A 60 1.13 -4.29 -1.19
C ALA A 60 1.66 -5.11 -0.02
N VAL A 61 0.94 -5.16 1.10
CA VAL A 61 1.29 -6.00 2.27
C VAL A 61 1.26 -7.49 1.89
N ILE A 62 0.23 -7.95 1.17
CA ILE A 62 0.16 -9.35 0.71
C ILE A 62 1.36 -9.69 -0.17
N VAL A 63 1.68 -8.83 -1.15
CA VAL A 63 2.83 -9.03 -2.03
C VAL A 63 4.14 -9.04 -1.24
N ALA A 64 4.32 -8.13 -0.29
CA ALA A 64 5.51 -8.08 0.56
C ALA A 64 5.68 -9.36 1.40
N VAL A 65 4.59 -9.93 1.93
CA VAL A 65 4.61 -11.20 2.66
C VAL A 65 4.97 -12.37 1.75
N ILE A 66 4.43 -12.43 0.54
CA ILE A 66 4.78 -13.50 -0.41
C ILE A 66 6.28 -13.40 -0.77
N LEU A 67 6.76 -12.21 -1.09
CA LEU A 67 8.17 -11.98 -1.43
C LEU A 67 9.12 -12.29 -0.27
N SER A 68 8.73 -12.00 0.97
CA SER A 68 9.55 -12.31 2.14
C SER A 68 9.66 -13.82 2.38
N ILE A 69 8.55 -14.58 2.20
CA ILE A 69 8.56 -16.04 2.29
C ILE A 69 9.46 -16.64 1.20
N VAL A 70 9.29 -16.20 -0.06
CA VAL A 70 10.11 -16.67 -1.18
C VAL A 70 11.60 -16.37 -0.92
N GLY A 71 11.91 -15.15 -0.49
CA GLY A 71 13.28 -14.75 -0.14
C GLY A 71 13.87 -15.60 0.98
N MET A 72 13.09 -15.92 2.02
CA MET A 72 13.53 -16.76 3.13
C MET A 72 13.83 -18.19 2.68
N VAL A 73 12.94 -18.81 1.88
CA VAL A 73 13.13 -20.18 1.36
C VAL A 73 14.38 -20.27 0.48
N MET A 74 14.58 -19.29 -0.39
CA MET A 74 15.78 -19.22 -1.23
C MET A 74 17.04 -19.01 -0.38
N GLY A 75 16.99 -18.14 0.62
CA GLY A 75 18.10 -17.88 1.54
C GLY A 75 18.56 -19.15 2.28
N VAL A 76 17.62 -19.91 2.86
CA VAL A 76 17.92 -21.18 3.54
C VAL A 76 18.58 -22.18 2.59
N SER A 77 18.00 -22.35 1.39
CA SER A 77 18.53 -23.29 0.39
C SER A 77 19.97 -22.96 -0.03
N ILE A 78 20.27 -21.67 -0.18
CA ILE A 78 21.62 -21.19 -0.51
C ILE A 78 22.59 -21.46 0.65
N MET A 79 22.20 -21.17 1.90
CA MET A 79 23.02 -21.41 3.08
C MET A 79 23.34 -22.89 3.28
N ASP A 80 22.36 -23.77 3.09
CA ASP A 80 22.55 -25.23 3.16
C ASP A 80 23.51 -25.74 2.08
N GLY A 81 23.37 -25.21 0.85
CA GLY A 81 24.31 -25.47 -0.24
C GLY A 81 25.74 -25.10 0.14
N PHE A 82 25.96 -23.86 0.60
CA PHE A 82 27.29 -23.39 1.02
C PHE A 82 27.90 -24.22 2.15
N SER A 83 27.10 -24.62 3.15
CA SER A 83 27.56 -25.46 4.25
C SER A 83 27.99 -26.86 3.77
N SER A 84 27.18 -27.46 2.89
CA SER A 84 27.46 -28.76 2.28
C SER A 84 28.73 -28.73 1.45
N TYR A 85 28.91 -27.68 0.66
CA TYR A 85 30.15 -27.44 -0.05
C TYR A 85 31.31 -27.34 0.97
N GLN A 86 31.23 -26.46 1.99
CA GLN A 86 32.26 -26.27 3.02
C GLN A 86 32.73 -27.55 3.70
N TYR A 87 31.81 -28.47 3.95
CA TYR A 87 32.10 -29.76 4.54
C TYR A 87 32.93 -30.66 3.61
N ASN A 88 32.53 -30.77 2.34
CA ASN A 88 33.14 -31.69 1.36
C ASN A 88 34.59 -31.33 0.95
N TYR A 89 35.06 -30.10 1.20
CA TYR A 89 36.46 -29.72 0.94
C TYR A 89 37.28 -29.48 2.21
N ARG A 90 36.69 -29.71 3.39
CA ARG A 90 37.43 -29.72 4.66
C ARG A 90 37.82 -31.12 5.13
N TYR A 91 37.17 -32.16 4.60
CA TYR A 91 37.43 -33.58 4.86
C TYR A 91 37.47 -34.34 3.53
#